data_AF-A0A1G9YMK0-F1
#
_entry.id   AF-A0A1G9YMK0-F1
#
_cell.length_a   1.000
_cell.length_b   1.000
_cell.length_c   1.000
_cell.angle_alpha   90.00
_cell.angle_beta   90.00
_cell.angle_gamma   90.00
#
_symmetry.space_group_name_H-M   'P 1'
#
loop_
_entity.id
_entity.type
_entity.pdbx_description
1 polymer ?
#
loop_
_entity_poly.entity_id
_entity_poly.type
_entity_poly.pdbx_seq_one_letter_code
_entity_poly.pdbx_strand_id
1 'polypeptide(L)'
;MEDQNNTPDPRYVRGFNDGYLFTKYLPELAEKLSQAEAKTPRMEGFADGRKEYLAEKARDKFPDWLKGDRQERPSTKDKGKDLDKS
;
A
#
# COMPACT_ATOMS: atom_id res chain seq x y z
N MET A 1 11.93 -23.99 15.50
CA MET A 1 12.90 -23.45 14.52
C MET A 1 12.65 -21.96 14.49
N GLU A 2 13.66 -21.19 14.85
CA GLU A 2 13.58 -19.80 15.31
C GLU A 2 13.37 -18.82 14.14
N ASP A 3 12.44 -17.88 14.33
CA ASP A 3 12.04 -16.81 13.42
C ASP A 3 13.13 -15.71 13.23
N GLN A 4 14.34 -16.09 12.79
CA GLN A 4 15.47 -15.16 12.71
C GLN A 4 15.58 -14.35 11.39
N ASN A 5 14.51 -14.18 10.60
CA ASN A 5 14.61 -13.49 9.30
C ASN A 5 13.46 -12.52 8.94
N ASN A 6 12.61 -12.12 9.89
CA ASN A 6 11.38 -11.38 9.56
C ASN A 6 11.31 -9.93 10.02
N THR A 7 12.44 -9.33 10.46
CA THR A 7 12.45 -7.94 10.91
C THR A 7 12.73 -7.00 9.72
N PRO A 8 11.83 -6.06 9.40
CA PRO A 8 12.05 -5.11 8.30
C PRO A 8 13.26 -4.21 8.56
N ASP A 9 13.95 -3.79 7.49
CA ASP A 9 15.11 -2.88 7.58
C ASP A 9 14.72 -1.63 8.42
N PRO A 10 15.47 -1.29 9.49
CA PRO A 10 15.17 -0.12 10.32
C PRO A 10 15.06 1.19 9.52
N ARG A 11 15.79 1.31 8.41
CA ARG A 11 15.72 2.47 7.51
C ARG A 11 14.40 2.51 6.76
N TYR A 12 13.87 1.36 6.35
CA TYR A 12 12.53 1.24 5.77
C TYR A 12 11.47 1.68 6.77
N VAL A 13 11.50 1.12 7.99
CA VAL A 13 10.53 1.45 9.05
C VAL A 13 10.53 2.96 9.35
N ARG A 14 11.72 3.56 9.47
CA ARG A 14 11.83 5.01 9.67
C ARG A 14 11.29 5.80 8.48
N GLY A 15 11.64 5.39 7.27
CA GLY A 15 11.12 5.96 6.04
C GLY A 15 9.59 5.95 6.02
N PHE A 16 8.98 4.81 6.35
CA PHE A 16 7.54 4.63 6.43
C PHE A 16 6.89 5.61 7.39
N ASN A 17 7.38 5.69 8.62
CA ASN A 17 6.87 6.61 9.62
C ASN A 17 7.01 8.08 9.16
N ASP A 18 8.16 8.44 8.59
CA ASP A 18 8.41 9.78 8.04
C ASP A 18 7.40 10.10 6.92
N GLY A 19 7.20 9.18 5.97
CA GLY A 19 6.27 9.34 4.85
C GLY A 19 4.82 9.51 5.28
N TYR A 20 4.38 8.72 6.26
CA TYR A 20 3.04 8.84 6.84
C TYR A 20 2.84 10.21 7.52
N LEU A 21 3.76 10.60 8.42
CA LEU A 21 3.67 11.86 9.15
C LEU A 21 3.80 13.08 8.24
N PHE A 22 4.68 13.03 7.26
CA PHE A 22 4.86 14.13 6.31
C PHE A 22 3.63 14.29 5.44
N THR A 23 3.00 13.21 4.99
CA THR A 23 1.76 13.32 4.22
C THR A 23 0.62 13.90 5.06
N LYS A 24 0.59 13.59 6.36
CA LYS A 24 -0.40 14.12 7.31
C LYS A 24 -0.23 15.61 7.59
N TYR A 25 1.00 16.06 7.85
CA TYR A 25 1.26 17.43 8.34
C TYR A 25 1.88 18.37 7.31
N LEU A 26 2.56 17.85 6.29
CA LEU A 26 3.31 18.59 5.27
C LEU A 26 3.08 17.98 3.86
N PRO A 27 1.84 17.94 3.36
CA PRO A 27 1.48 17.17 2.16
C PRO A 27 2.23 17.60 0.89
N GLU A 28 2.46 18.90 0.70
CA GLU A 28 3.21 19.43 -0.45
C GLU A 28 4.68 18.97 -0.46
N LEU A 29 5.29 18.90 0.72
CA LEU A 29 6.65 18.40 0.86
C LEU A 29 6.70 16.90 0.58
N ALA A 30 5.73 16.14 1.11
CA ALA A 30 5.63 14.71 0.87
C ALA A 30 5.46 14.37 -0.61
N GLU A 31 4.68 15.17 -1.34
CA GLU A 31 4.52 15.03 -2.79
C GLU A 31 5.84 15.25 -3.54
N LYS A 32 6.55 16.35 -3.27
CA LYS A 32 7.85 16.63 -3.90
C LYS A 32 8.88 15.54 -3.59
N LEU A 33 8.93 15.08 -2.35
CA LEU A 33 9.84 13.99 -1.93
C LEU A 33 9.47 12.65 -2.60
N SER A 34 8.19 12.39 -2.86
CA SER A 34 7.75 11.17 -3.54
C SER A 34 8.15 11.11 -5.02
N GLN A 35 8.47 12.25 -5.63
CA GLN A 35 8.97 12.33 -7.01
C GLN A 35 10.47 12.03 -7.13
N ALA A 36 11.20 11.93 -6.01
CA ALA A 36 12.62 11.63 -6.04
C ALA A 36 12.87 10.16 -6.44
N GLU A 37 13.70 9.92 -7.46
CA GLU A 37 14.02 8.58 -8.00
C GLU A 37 15.03 7.78 -7.14
N ALA A 38 15.07 8.02 -5.83
CA ALA A 38 16.00 7.35 -4.94
C ALA A 38 15.47 5.96 -4.53
N LYS A 39 16.10 4.90 -5.02
CA LYS A 39 15.81 3.49 -4.66
C LYS A 39 16.59 3.06 -3.43
N THR A 40 16.24 3.64 -2.28
CA THR A 40 16.80 3.22 -0.98
C THR A 40 15.68 2.67 -0.11
N PRO A 41 15.97 1.74 0.83
CA PRO A 41 14.95 1.19 1.73
C PRO A 41 14.15 2.29 2.45
N ARG A 42 14.81 3.40 2.82
CA ARG A 42 14.15 4.54 3.46
C ARG A 42 13.17 5.25 2.54
N MET A 43 13.52 5.43 1.27
CA MET A 43 12.65 6.11 0.30
C MET A 43 11.50 5.22 -0.15
N GLU A 44 11.72 3.91 -0.24
CA GLU A 44 10.65 2.93 -0.44
C GLU A 44 9.66 2.96 0.73
N GLY A 45 10.18 2.89 1.96
CA GLY A 45 9.36 3.05 3.16
C GLY A 45 8.57 4.35 3.14
N PHE A 46 9.22 5.48 2.83
CA PHE A 46 8.56 6.78 2.73
C PHE A 46 7.40 6.80 1.73
N ALA A 47 7.62 6.25 0.52
CA ALA A 47 6.58 6.16 -0.49
C ALA A 47 5.39 5.32 -0.01
N ASP A 48 5.65 4.20 0.67
CA ASP A 48 4.61 3.33 1.20
C ASP A 48 3.84 3.95 2.37
N GLY A 49 4.53 4.60 3.31
CA GLY A 49 3.89 5.31 4.42
C GLY A 49 2.97 6.44 3.94
N ARG A 50 3.38 7.15 2.87
CA ARG A 50 2.52 8.13 2.19
C ARG A 50 1.28 7.48 1.58
N LYS A 51 1.44 6.35 0.87
CA LYS A 51 0.30 5.62 0.28
C LYS A 51 -0.67 5.17 1.34
N GLU A 52 -0.19 4.66 2.47
CA GLU A 52 -1.03 4.18 3.58
C GLU A 52 -1.92 5.31 4.11
N TYR A 53 -1.35 6.47 4.45
CA TYR A 53 -2.14 7.61 4.92
C TYR A 53 -3.19 8.06 3.89
N LEU A 54 -2.84 8.10 2.60
CA LEU A 54 -3.79 8.46 1.54
C LEU A 54 -4.91 7.43 1.41
N ALA A 55 -4.60 6.13 1.54
CA ALA A 55 -5.57 5.06 1.51
C ALA A 55 -6.53 5.13 2.71
N GLU A 56 -6.02 5.35 3.92
CA GLU A 56 -6.85 5.59 5.11
C GLU A 56 -7.79 6.78 4.91
N LYS A 57 -7.27 7.92 4.44
CA LYS A 57 -8.09 9.10 4.17
C LYS A 57 -9.10 8.92 3.04
N ALA A 58 -8.79 8.08 2.06
CA ALA A 58 -9.76 7.72 1.03
C ALA A 58 -10.88 6.85 1.64
N ARG A 59 -10.53 5.84 2.45
CA ARG A 59 -11.49 4.98 3.16
C ARG A 59 -12.44 5.77 4.06
N ASP A 60 -11.95 6.79 4.77
CA ASP A 60 -12.77 7.68 5.59
C ASP A 60 -13.82 8.44 4.76
N LYS A 61 -13.47 8.82 3.52
CA LYS A 61 -14.31 9.65 2.64
C LYS A 61 -15.31 8.88 1.81
N PHE A 62 -15.14 7.56 1.64
CA PHE A 62 -16.08 6.77 0.85
C PHE A 62 -17.42 6.59 1.59
N PRO A 63 -18.55 6.61 0.88
CA PRO A 63 -19.83 6.25 1.47
C PRO A 63 -19.87 4.76 1.84
N ASP A 64 -20.66 4.40 2.85
CA ASP A 64 -20.60 3.07 3.48
C ASP A 64 -20.87 1.90 2.53
N TRP A 65 -21.67 2.12 1.47
CA TRP A 65 -21.92 1.12 0.43
C TRP A 65 -20.70 0.80 -0.45
N LEU A 66 -19.68 1.68 -0.47
CA LEU A 66 -18.43 1.51 -1.20
C LEU A 66 -17.27 1.08 -0.29
N LYS A 67 -17.46 1.16 1.04
CA LYS A 67 -16.49 0.68 2.04
C LYS A 67 -16.44 -0.86 2.16
N GLY A 68 -17.34 -1.57 1.47
CA GLY A 68 -17.54 -3.01 1.59
C GLY A 68 -16.49 -3.88 0.89
N ASP A 69 -15.84 -4.70 1.71
CA ASP A 69 -15.31 -6.03 1.40
C ASP A 69 -14.51 -6.19 0.10
N ARG A 70 -13.23 -5.84 0.19
CA ARG A 70 -12.19 -6.66 -0.46
C ARG A 70 -12.08 -7.99 0.30
N GLN A 71 -13.19 -8.73 0.42
CA GLN A 71 -13.11 -10.17 0.62
C GLN A 71 -12.21 -10.66 -0.51
N GLU A 72 -11.07 -11.24 -0.13
CA GLU A 72 -10.26 -12.04 -1.03
C GLU A 72 -11.21 -13.03 -1.69
N ARG A 73 -11.62 -12.73 -2.93
CA ARG A 73 -12.36 -13.72 -3.71
C ARG A 73 -11.45 -14.93 -3.73
N PRO A 74 -11.84 -16.11 -3.21
CA PRO A 74 -11.05 -17.30 -3.45
C PRO A 74 -10.92 -17.40 -4.96
N SER A 75 -9.68 -17.42 -5.44
CA SER A 75 -9.38 -17.59 -6.86
C SER A 75 -9.85 -18.99 -7.26
N THR A 76 -11.14 -19.12 -7.59
CA THR A 76 -11.62 -20.29 -8.30
C THR A 76 -11.15 -20.13 -9.74
N LYS A 77 -9.96 -20.68 -10.00
CA LYS A 77 -9.54 -21.10 -11.33
C LYS A 77 -10.58 -22.10 -11.84
N ASP A 78 -11.68 -21.63 -12.42
CA ASP A 78 -12.52 -22.46 -13.26
C ASP A 78 -11.98 -22.43 -14.68
N LYS A 79 -11.12 -23.41 -14.93
CA LYS A 79 -10.53 -23.74 -16.22
C LYS A 79 -11.52 -24.67 -16.93
N GLY A 80 -12.64 -24.12 -17.41
CA GLY A 80 -13.68 -24.87 -18.11
C GLY A 80 -13.97 -24.27 -19.49
N LYS A 81 -13.27 -24.78 -20.51
CA LYS A 81 -13.66 -24.65 -21.92
C LYS A 81 -15.01 -25.34 -22.11
N ASP A 82 -15.97 -24.68 -22.76
CA ASP A 82 -16.59 -25.17 -23.98
C ASP A 82 -17.50 -24.06 -24.56
N LEU A 83 -17.09 -23.53 -25.71
CA LEU A 83 -17.94 -22.73 -26.57
C LEU A 83 -18.63 -23.70 -27.52
N ASP A 84 -19.87 -24.03 -27.22
CA ASP A 84 -20.75 -24.77 -28.12
C ASP A 84 -20.90 -24.00 -29.44
N LYS A 85 -20.52 -24.66 -30.54
CA LYS A 85 -20.87 -24.26 -31.90
C LYS A 85 -22.34 -24.60 -32.13
N SER A 86 -23.15 -23.60 -32.48
CA SER A 86 -24.39 -23.78 -33.24
C SER A 86 -24.14 -23.40 -34.70
#